data_AF-D0GM70-F1
#
_entry.id   AF-D0GM70-F1
#
_cell.length_a   1.000
_cell.length_b   1.000
_cell.length_c   1.000
_cell.angle_alpha   90.00
_cell.angle_beta   90.00
_cell.angle_gamma   90.00
#
_symmetry.space_group_name_H-M   'P 1'
#
loop_
_entity.id
_entity.type
_entity.pdbx_description
1 polymer ?
#
loop_
_entity_poly.entity_id
_entity_poly.type
_entity_poly.pdbx_seq_one_letter_code
_entity_poly.pdbx_strand_id
1 'polypeptide(L)'
;MKKLILISMIMMNMLGFGIFDKIRSEIKLKEEEEPKFKEVKVIINGKEKTRKVIPGRYEIKLFELNYPTDIFGKNDFYNEFNRVLEKSDKNKKYSVLLEKRFYDDIQKIKIDEMSEEEKVLELPSSSLEEYDRQELTGLSKGLNVNQYAGTDQEYLNRQIYVLYKLLGKKDFNPDNVYSELDKEFLISELKQKRKRTVQNFENSKFEYFVKESYNNVDFNKFEDDSVYKFDKDIVISEKIEDQALLPKIKNNLYLTDFPEKIIEDLSKSKLKLKREILLLENNQFHGYTYNENNTVIFIGGKTGKYYFNDYKIDVVLRKVNVSELLKTNSDYYVSDFFY
;
A
#
# COMPACT_ATOMS: atom_id res chain seq x y z
N MET A 1 -45.65 -47.89 2.52
CA MET A 1 -44.28 -47.75 1.96
C MET A 1 -44.24 -47.10 0.57
N LYS A 2 -45.01 -47.56 -0.45
CA LYS A 2 -44.95 -46.99 -1.82
C LYS A 2 -45.28 -45.48 -1.96
N LYS A 3 -46.17 -44.91 -1.14
CA LYS A 3 -46.51 -43.47 -1.16
C LYS A 3 -45.41 -42.55 -0.59
N LEU A 4 -44.62 -43.02 0.38
CA LEU A 4 -43.55 -42.24 1.00
C LEU A 4 -42.33 -42.10 0.08
N ILE A 5 -42.02 -43.15 -0.70
CA ILE A 5 -40.93 -43.14 -1.69
C ILE A 5 -41.26 -42.17 -2.85
N LEU A 6 -42.53 -42.09 -3.27
CA LEU A 6 -42.96 -41.18 -4.33
C LEU A 6 -42.86 -39.70 -3.90
N ILE A 7 -43.23 -39.39 -2.65
CA ILE A 7 -43.11 -38.02 -2.09
C ILE A 7 -41.63 -37.63 -1.93
N SER A 8 -40.78 -38.57 -1.50
CA SER A 8 -39.32 -38.38 -1.44
C SER A 8 -38.71 -38.10 -2.83
N MET A 9 -39.12 -38.83 -3.88
CA MET A 9 -38.66 -38.59 -5.25
C MET A 9 -39.15 -37.27 -5.84
N ILE A 10 -40.39 -36.85 -5.54
CA ILE A 10 -40.92 -35.55 -5.98
C ILE A 10 -40.22 -34.40 -5.25
N MET A 11 -39.94 -34.54 -3.94
CA MET A 11 -39.18 -33.56 -3.16
C MET A 11 -37.72 -33.45 -3.63
N MET A 12 -37.06 -34.56 -3.98
CA MET A 12 -35.72 -34.54 -4.58
C MET A 12 -35.68 -33.87 -5.96
N ASN A 13 -36.72 -34.07 -6.78
CA ASN A 13 -36.83 -33.36 -8.06
C ASN A 13 -37.09 -31.86 -7.87
N MET A 14 -37.96 -31.44 -6.95
CA MET A 14 -38.23 -30.02 -6.70
C MET A 14 -37.01 -29.27 -6.11
N LEU A 15 -36.21 -29.92 -5.27
CA LEU A 15 -34.93 -29.37 -4.80
C LEU A 15 -33.90 -29.26 -5.94
N GLY A 16 -33.88 -30.23 -6.87
CA GLY A 16 -33.07 -30.17 -8.08
C GLY A 16 -33.44 -28.98 -8.96
N PHE A 17 -34.73 -28.81 -9.29
CA PHE A 17 -35.20 -27.71 -10.14
C PHE A 17 -34.92 -26.33 -9.55
N GLY A 18 -35.13 -26.12 -8.25
CA GLY A 18 -34.83 -24.82 -7.60
C GLY A 18 -33.34 -24.47 -7.58
N ILE A 19 -32.46 -25.46 -7.43
CA ILE A 19 -31.00 -25.26 -7.53
C ILE A 19 -30.58 -25.01 -8.98
N PHE A 20 -31.15 -25.75 -9.94
CA PHE A 20 -30.88 -25.56 -11.36
C PHE A 20 -31.37 -24.20 -11.89
N ASP A 21 -32.55 -23.74 -11.48
CA ASP A 21 -33.06 -22.42 -11.87
C ASP A 21 -32.25 -21.29 -11.24
N LYS A 22 -31.80 -21.45 -9.98
CA LYS A 22 -30.89 -20.49 -9.33
C LYS A 22 -29.54 -20.42 -10.04
N ILE A 23 -28.92 -21.57 -10.34
CA ILE A 23 -27.67 -21.65 -11.11
C ILE A 23 -27.86 -21.04 -12.50
N ARG A 24 -28.98 -21.32 -13.18
CA ARG A 24 -29.28 -20.78 -14.50
C ARG A 24 -29.53 -19.27 -14.47
N SER A 25 -30.17 -18.74 -13.42
CA SER A 25 -30.34 -17.30 -13.22
C SER A 25 -29.01 -16.60 -12.90
N GLU A 26 -28.15 -17.21 -12.08
CA GLU A 26 -26.82 -16.69 -11.78
C GLU A 26 -25.90 -16.72 -13.02
N ILE A 27 -26.00 -17.76 -13.85
CA ILE A 27 -25.29 -17.85 -15.14
C ILE A 27 -25.82 -16.80 -16.12
N LYS A 28 -27.14 -16.63 -16.25
CA LYS A 28 -27.73 -15.58 -17.09
C LYS A 28 -27.35 -14.17 -16.63
N LEU A 29 -27.35 -13.90 -15.32
CA LEU A 29 -26.92 -12.62 -14.76
C LEU A 29 -25.46 -12.32 -15.12
N LYS A 30 -24.58 -13.33 -15.07
CA LYS A 30 -23.18 -13.20 -15.52
C LYS A 30 -23.03 -12.96 -17.02
N GLU A 31 -23.92 -13.50 -17.85
CA GLU A 31 -23.92 -13.27 -19.30
C GLU A 31 -24.43 -11.87 -19.68
N GLU A 32 -25.26 -11.25 -18.84
CA GLU A 32 -25.81 -9.90 -19.06
C GLU A 32 -24.97 -8.79 -18.38
N GLU A 33 -24.08 -9.13 -17.46
CA GLU A 33 -23.19 -8.16 -16.80
C GLU A 33 -22.12 -7.63 -17.74
N GLU A 34 -22.01 -6.30 -17.78
CA GLU A 34 -21.03 -5.60 -18.60
C GLU A 34 -19.73 -5.32 -17.80
N PRO A 35 -18.55 -5.36 -18.45
CA PRO A 35 -17.31 -4.99 -17.78
C PRO A 35 -17.32 -3.54 -17.31
N LYS A 36 -16.98 -3.29 -16.04
CA LYS A 36 -16.84 -1.93 -15.48
C LYS A 36 -15.81 -1.09 -16.26
N PHE A 37 -14.84 -1.75 -16.89
CA PHE A 37 -13.73 -1.15 -17.64
C PHE A 37 -13.95 -1.10 -19.16
N LYS A 38 -15.20 -1.04 -19.65
CA LYS A 38 -15.44 -0.89 -21.10
C LYS A 38 -14.67 0.27 -21.74
N GLU A 39 -14.42 1.30 -20.95
CA GLU A 39 -13.66 2.48 -21.32
C GLU A 39 -12.65 2.84 -20.23
N VAL A 40 -11.39 3.01 -20.62
CA VAL A 40 -10.29 3.40 -19.72
C VAL A 40 -9.79 4.79 -20.09
N LYS A 41 -9.39 5.56 -19.09
CA LYS A 41 -8.73 6.85 -19.31
C LYS A 41 -7.27 6.58 -19.68
N VAL A 42 -6.79 7.19 -20.75
CA VAL A 42 -5.39 7.13 -21.19
C VAL A 42 -4.87 8.55 -21.44
N ILE A 43 -3.57 8.76 -21.34
CA ILE A 43 -2.97 10.05 -21.65
C ILE A 43 -2.29 9.95 -23.01
N ILE A 44 -2.76 10.75 -23.97
CA ILE A 44 -2.22 10.81 -25.32
C ILE A 44 -1.81 12.26 -25.59
N ASN A 45 -0.51 12.49 -25.78
CA ASN A 45 0.06 13.82 -26.04
C ASN A 45 -0.37 14.89 -25.01
N GLY A 46 -0.31 14.57 -23.72
CA GLY A 46 -0.61 15.50 -22.63
C GLY A 46 -2.09 15.62 -22.29
N LYS A 47 -2.97 14.98 -23.05
CA LYS A 47 -4.42 15.09 -22.89
C LYS A 47 -5.02 13.76 -22.47
N GLU A 48 -5.87 13.81 -21.45
CA GLU A 48 -6.71 12.68 -21.05
C GLU A 48 -7.71 12.38 -22.17
N LYS A 49 -7.76 11.13 -22.58
CA LYS A 49 -8.69 10.61 -23.58
C LYS A 49 -9.28 9.31 -23.07
N THR A 50 -10.49 9.02 -23.52
CA THR A 50 -11.14 7.74 -23.26
C THR A 50 -10.79 6.77 -24.37
N ARG A 51 -10.39 5.54 -24.01
CA ARG A 51 -10.10 4.46 -24.93
C ARG A 51 -10.98 3.26 -24.60
N LYS A 52 -11.66 2.73 -25.60
CA LYS A 52 -12.40 1.47 -25.46
C LYS A 52 -11.45 0.31 -25.18
N VAL A 53 -11.74 -0.46 -24.14
CA VAL A 53 -11.02 -1.72 -23.86
C VAL A 53 -11.57 -2.80 -24.77
N ILE A 54 -10.69 -3.44 -25.52
CA ILE A 54 -11.03 -4.55 -26.40
C ILE A 54 -10.64 -5.88 -25.74
N PRO A 55 -11.31 -7.00 -26.06
CA PRO A 55 -10.88 -8.33 -25.66
C PRO A 55 -9.40 -8.56 -25.94
N GLY A 56 -8.69 -9.18 -25.00
CA GLY A 56 -7.25 -9.38 -25.10
C GLY A 56 -6.55 -9.50 -23.75
N ARG A 57 -5.22 -9.39 -23.78
CA ARG A 57 -4.35 -9.48 -22.61
C ARG A 57 -3.77 -8.11 -22.28
N TYR A 58 -3.85 -7.72 -21.02
CA TYR A 58 -3.33 -6.46 -20.49
C TYR A 58 -2.46 -6.75 -19.28
N GLU A 59 -1.26 -6.16 -19.24
CA GLU A 59 -0.38 -6.20 -18.07
C GLU A 59 -0.26 -4.78 -17.49
N ILE A 60 -0.83 -4.59 -16.30
CA ILE A 60 -0.77 -3.34 -15.57
C ILE A 60 0.38 -3.44 -14.56
N LYS A 61 1.31 -2.49 -14.57
CA LYS A 61 2.50 -2.54 -13.72
C LYS A 61 2.21 -1.86 -12.38
N LEU A 62 2.51 -2.57 -11.30
CA LEU A 62 2.56 -2.02 -9.95
C LEU A 62 4.02 -2.01 -9.48
N PHE A 63 4.58 -0.83 -9.24
CA PHE A 63 5.99 -0.66 -8.90
C PHE A 63 6.20 -0.64 -7.39
N GLU A 64 6.83 -1.67 -6.84
CA GLU A 64 7.23 -1.70 -5.43
C GLU A 64 8.51 -0.88 -5.26
N LEU A 65 8.41 0.19 -4.47
CA LEU A 65 9.53 1.06 -4.15
C LEU A 65 10.31 0.45 -2.98
N ASN A 66 11.59 0.15 -3.20
CA ASN A 66 12.46 -0.35 -2.16
C ASN A 66 12.79 0.78 -1.15
N TYR A 67 12.20 0.74 0.05
CA TYR A 67 12.40 1.79 1.04
C TYR A 67 13.52 1.43 2.03
N PRO A 68 14.60 2.23 2.12
CA PRO A 68 15.72 1.94 3.00
C PRO A 68 15.37 1.97 4.48
N THR A 69 16.19 1.30 5.28
CA THR A 69 15.98 1.18 6.73
C THR A 69 16.88 2.12 7.53
N ASP A 70 18.02 2.53 6.97
CA ASP A 70 18.97 3.42 7.64
C ASP A 70 18.75 4.88 7.23
N ILE A 71 19.16 5.80 8.11
CA ILE A 71 18.96 7.26 7.95
C ILE A 71 19.55 7.81 6.64
N PHE A 72 20.73 7.35 6.22
CA PHE A 72 21.40 7.86 5.02
C PHE A 72 20.75 7.30 3.74
N GLY A 73 20.43 6.01 3.72
CA GLY A 73 19.64 5.39 2.67
C GLY A 73 18.28 6.08 2.50
N LYS A 74 17.56 6.34 3.60
CA LYS A 74 16.29 7.10 3.56
C LYS A 74 16.49 8.50 2.98
N ASN A 75 17.58 9.18 3.35
CA ASN A 75 17.87 10.49 2.80
C ASN A 75 18.08 10.47 1.28
N ASP A 76 18.88 9.53 0.79
CA ASP A 76 19.12 9.33 -0.63
C ASP A 76 17.82 8.98 -1.37
N PHE A 77 17.00 8.11 -0.78
CA PHE A 77 15.68 7.77 -1.28
C PHE A 77 14.80 9.01 -1.43
N TYR A 78 14.66 9.85 -0.41
CA TYR A 78 13.83 11.08 -0.51
C TYR A 78 14.37 12.06 -1.55
N ASN A 79 15.69 12.24 -1.64
CA ASN A 79 16.32 13.10 -2.64
C ASN A 79 16.02 12.59 -4.07
N GLU A 80 16.17 11.29 -4.29
CA GLU A 80 15.92 10.65 -5.57
C GLU A 80 14.43 10.65 -5.91
N PHE A 81 13.57 10.40 -4.92
CA PHE A 81 12.12 10.41 -5.07
C PHE A 81 11.62 11.80 -5.44
N ASN A 82 12.07 12.84 -4.75
CA ASN A 82 11.72 14.21 -5.12
C ASN A 82 12.16 14.53 -6.56
N ARG A 83 13.37 14.13 -6.96
CA ARG A 83 13.86 14.30 -8.34
C ARG A 83 12.99 13.56 -9.35
N VAL A 84 12.51 12.36 -9.02
CA VAL A 84 11.61 11.58 -9.90
C VAL A 84 10.25 12.25 -10.01
N LEU A 85 9.68 12.73 -8.92
CA LEU A 85 8.40 13.45 -8.93
C LEU A 85 8.48 14.69 -9.83
N GLU A 86 9.55 15.48 -9.70
CA GLU A 86 9.79 16.68 -10.51
C GLU A 86 10.01 16.38 -12.00
N LYS A 87 10.68 15.26 -12.32
CA LYS A 87 11.01 14.87 -13.70
C LYS A 87 10.00 13.92 -14.33
N SER A 88 8.98 13.50 -13.59
CA SER A 88 8.02 12.52 -14.06
C SER A 88 7.28 13.04 -15.29
N ASP A 89 7.25 12.21 -16.34
CA ASP A 89 6.48 12.53 -17.54
C ASP A 89 4.99 12.55 -17.19
N LYS A 90 4.35 13.70 -17.40
CA LYS A 90 2.91 13.90 -17.16
C LYS A 90 2.03 13.03 -18.05
N ASN A 91 2.60 12.40 -19.08
CA ASN A 91 1.92 11.45 -19.96
C ASN A 91 1.94 10.01 -19.45
N LYS A 92 2.81 9.69 -18.49
CA LYS A 92 2.94 8.34 -17.94
C LYS A 92 2.08 8.19 -16.70
N LYS A 93 1.57 6.99 -16.51
CA LYS A 93 0.78 6.60 -15.34
C LYS A 93 1.59 5.69 -14.45
N TYR A 94 1.90 6.14 -13.23
CA TYR A 94 2.64 5.39 -12.24
C TYR A 94 1.72 4.88 -11.14
N SER A 95 1.61 3.55 -11.02
CA SER A 95 1.03 2.89 -9.85
C SER A 95 2.17 2.37 -8.99
N VAL A 96 2.30 2.88 -7.77
CA VAL A 96 3.37 2.52 -6.83
C VAL A 96 2.83 1.76 -5.63
N LEU A 97 3.57 0.77 -5.16
CA LEU A 97 3.33 0.07 -3.91
C LEU A 97 4.30 0.62 -2.86
N LEU A 98 3.75 1.21 -1.81
CA LEU A 98 4.49 1.76 -0.68
C LEU A 98 4.59 0.71 0.42
N GLU A 99 5.81 0.47 0.90
CA GLU A 99 5.99 -0.22 2.17
C GLU A 99 5.29 0.55 3.30
N LYS A 100 4.74 -0.18 4.27
CA LYS A 100 4.09 0.41 5.46
C LYS A 100 4.95 1.45 6.16
N ARG A 101 6.24 1.17 6.35
CA ARG A 101 7.20 2.09 6.98
C ARG A 101 7.34 3.41 6.23
N PHE A 102 7.39 3.37 4.90
CA PHE A 102 7.44 4.58 4.09
C PHE A 102 6.14 5.38 4.21
N TYR A 103 4.99 4.70 4.15
CA TYR A 103 3.70 5.34 4.35
C TYR A 103 3.58 6.01 5.74
N ASP A 104 4.07 5.36 6.78
CA ASP A 104 4.05 5.88 8.15
C ASP A 104 4.98 7.09 8.31
N ASP A 105 6.19 7.04 7.74
CA ASP A 105 7.10 8.19 7.69
C ASP A 105 6.47 9.37 6.95
N ILE A 106 5.73 9.13 5.84
CA ILE A 106 4.94 10.17 5.16
C ILE A 106 3.90 10.78 6.12
N GLN A 107 3.20 9.99 6.94
CA GLN A 107 2.21 10.53 7.88
C GLN A 107 2.87 11.39 8.96
N LYS A 108 4.02 10.96 9.51
CA LYS A 108 4.81 11.73 10.48
C LYS A 108 5.25 13.07 9.91
N ILE A 109 5.79 13.07 8.69
CA ILE A 109 6.22 14.31 8.00
C ILE A 109 5.05 15.30 7.84
N LYS A 110 3.83 14.83 7.60
CA LYS A 110 2.65 15.72 7.47
C LYS A 110 2.34 16.46 8.76
N ILE A 111 2.61 15.84 9.91
CA ILE A 111 2.43 16.44 11.24
C ILE A 111 3.74 17.02 11.82
N ASP A 112 4.75 17.23 10.96
CA ASP A 112 6.05 17.84 11.30
C ASP A 112 6.93 17.02 12.26
N GLU A 113 6.71 15.72 12.32
CA GLU A 113 7.54 14.75 13.05
C GLU A 113 8.64 14.15 12.16
N MET A 114 9.78 13.83 12.77
CA MET A 114 10.87 13.10 12.10
C MET A 114 10.64 11.58 12.11
N SER A 115 11.36 10.87 11.23
CA SER A 115 11.38 9.40 11.26
C SER A 115 12.08 8.88 12.52
N GLU A 116 11.86 7.62 12.88
CA GLU A 116 12.45 7.04 14.10
C GLU A 116 13.98 7.14 14.11
N GLU A 117 14.61 6.90 12.96
CA GLU A 117 16.06 6.94 12.78
C GLU A 117 16.63 8.36 12.79
N GLU A 118 15.78 9.39 12.70
CA GLU A 118 16.15 10.79 12.75
C GLU A 118 15.90 11.41 14.15
N LYS A 119 15.12 10.76 15.03
CA LYS A 119 14.74 11.29 16.36
C LYS A 119 15.93 11.67 17.23
N VAL A 120 17.02 10.91 17.13
CA VAL A 120 18.24 11.16 17.91
C VAL A 120 18.88 12.52 17.59
N LEU A 121 18.51 13.14 16.46
CA LEU A 121 18.94 14.49 16.08
C LEU A 121 18.14 15.59 16.79
N GLU A 122 16.88 15.32 17.18
CA GLU A 122 16.01 16.29 17.88
C GLU A 122 16.32 16.38 19.38
N LEU A 123 16.85 15.32 19.98
CA LEU A 123 17.16 15.31 21.41
C LEU A 123 18.23 16.36 21.76
N PRO A 124 18.07 17.14 22.85
CA PRO A 124 19.14 17.99 23.36
C PRO A 124 20.40 17.17 23.63
N SER A 125 21.58 17.68 23.29
CA SER A 125 22.82 16.88 23.40
C SER A 125 23.13 16.48 24.85
N SER A 126 22.76 17.32 25.81
CA SER A 126 22.85 17.05 27.25
C SER A 126 21.91 15.95 27.75
N SER A 127 20.88 15.62 26.97
CA SER A 127 19.86 14.62 27.32
C SER A 127 20.09 13.26 26.66
N LEU A 128 21.14 13.13 25.83
CA LEU A 128 21.46 11.88 25.15
C LEU A 128 21.91 10.81 26.15
N GLU A 129 21.23 9.68 26.13
CA GLU A 129 21.59 8.49 26.91
C GLU A 129 22.74 7.72 26.23
N GLU A 130 23.27 6.70 26.91
CA GLU A 130 24.37 5.90 26.39
C GLU A 130 24.03 5.26 25.03
N TYR A 131 22.80 4.78 24.88
CA TYR A 131 22.31 4.21 23.62
C TYR A 131 22.35 5.24 22.48
N ASP A 132 21.82 6.44 22.71
CA ASP A 132 21.79 7.53 21.72
C ASP A 132 23.20 7.95 21.31
N ARG A 133 24.11 8.05 22.30
CA ARG A 133 25.53 8.40 22.09
C ARG A 133 26.25 7.36 21.22
N GLN A 134 25.95 6.07 21.43
CA GLN A 134 26.50 4.99 20.60
C GLN A 134 25.94 5.04 19.17
N GLU A 135 24.63 5.25 19.01
CA GLU A 135 23.98 5.40 17.71
C GLU A 135 24.59 6.57 16.94
N LEU A 136 24.70 7.75 17.56
CA LEU A 136 25.30 8.93 16.96
C LEU A 136 26.75 8.71 16.53
N THR A 137 27.53 8.04 17.37
CA THR A 137 28.91 7.68 17.03
C THR A 137 28.95 6.78 15.79
N GLY A 138 27.99 5.86 15.68
CA GLY A 138 27.78 5.03 14.50
C GLY A 138 27.45 5.84 13.23
N LEU A 139 26.56 6.81 13.33
CA LEU A 139 26.16 7.70 12.22
C LEU A 139 27.29 8.65 11.80
N SER A 140 28.18 8.99 12.74
CA SER A 140 29.27 9.95 12.57
C SER A 140 30.66 9.31 12.47
N LYS A 141 30.80 8.04 12.06
CA LYS A 141 32.08 7.30 11.97
C LYS A 141 33.22 7.96 11.15
N GLY A 142 32.93 9.00 10.37
CA GLY A 142 33.93 9.78 9.62
C GLY A 142 34.33 11.11 10.26
N LEU A 143 33.81 11.42 11.43
CA LEU A 143 34.06 12.66 12.15
C LEU A 143 35.20 12.46 13.16
N ASN A 144 36.20 13.34 13.11
CA ASN A 144 37.26 13.41 14.11
C ASN A 144 36.95 14.54 15.10
N VAL A 145 36.74 14.21 16.37
CA VAL A 145 36.35 15.15 17.45
C VAL A 145 37.33 15.03 18.60
N ASN A 146 38.47 15.70 18.48
CA ASN A 146 39.52 15.68 19.50
C ASN A 146 39.32 16.76 20.58
N GLN A 147 38.75 17.91 20.21
CA GLN A 147 38.70 19.08 21.09
C GLN A 147 37.65 18.99 22.21
N TYR A 148 36.54 18.27 21.97
CA TYR A 148 35.39 18.21 22.87
C TYR A 148 35.08 16.80 23.39
N ALA A 149 36.01 15.87 23.23
CA ALA A 149 35.79 14.45 23.53
C ALA A 149 35.22 14.21 24.94
N GLY A 150 34.16 13.43 25.03
CA GLY A 150 33.44 13.09 26.25
C GLY A 150 32.44 14.13 26.75
N THR A 151 32.29 15.27 26.07
CA THR A 151 31.40 16.36 26.51
C THR A 151 30.10 16.40 25.71
N ASP A 152 29.07 17.08 26.22
CA ASP A 152 27.83 17.31 25.47
C ASP A 152 28.06 18.11 24.17
N GLN A 153 29.13 18.92 24.11
CA GLN A 153 29.53 19.63 22.90
C GLN A 153 29.99 18.67 21.79
N GLU A 154 30.68 17.57 22.13
CA GLU A 154 31.04 16.55 21.13
C GLU A 154 29.78 16.00 20.46
N TYR A 155 28.77 15.65 21.25
CA TYR A 155 27.56 15.03 20.73
C TYR A 155 26.69 16.02 19.96
N LEU A 156 26.66 17.30 20.36
CA LEU A 156 26.06 18.36 19.56
C LEU A 156 26.77 18.50 18.19
N ASN A 157 28.11 18.49 18.19
CA ASN A 157 28.89 18.55 16.94
C ASN A 157 28.63 17.31 16.06
N ARG A 158 28.45 16.12 16.66
CA ARG A 158 28.04 14.89 15.95
C ARG A 158 26.64 14.99 15.34
N GLN A 159 25.64 15.51 16.09
CA GLN A 159 24.28 15.75 15.56
C GLN A 159 24.32 16.68 14.36
N ILE A 160 25.04 17.80 14.48
CA ILE A 160 25.18 18.79 13.42
C ILE A 160 25.92 18.22 12.22
N TYR A 161 26.98 17.43 12.42
CA TYR A 161 27.67 16.73 11.34
C TYR A 161 26.74 15.81 10.54
N VAL A 162 25.89 15.04 11.22
CA VAL A 162 24.89 14.18 10.57
C VAL A 162 23.87 15.04 9.80
N LEU A 163 23.36 16.11 10.40
CA LEU A 163 22.44 17.05 9.72
C LEU A 163 23.08 17.68 8.47
N TYR A 164 24.36 18.08 8.53
CA TYR A 164 25.09 18.58 7.37
C TYR A 164 25.15 17.56 6.24
N LYS A 165 25.44 16.28 6.56
CA LYS A 165 25.40 15.19 5.58
C LYS A 165 24.02 15.02 4.95
N LEU A 166 22.96 15.00 5.77
CA LEU A 166 21.59 14.82 5.27
C LEU A 166 21.16 15.99 4.36
N LEU A 167 21.60 17.20 4.69
CA LEU A 167 21.34 18.42 3.92
C LEU A 167 22.30 18.62 2.73
N GLY A 168 23.38 17.85 2.64
CA GLY A 168 24.39 17.98 1.59
C GLY A 168 25.30 19.21 1.74
N LYS A 169 25.43 19.75 2.95
CA LYS A 169 26.33 20.87 3.28
C LYS A 169 27.77 20.36 3.45
N LYS A 170 28.77 21.15 3.06
CA LYS A 170 30.19 20.71 2.94
C LYS A 170 31.16 21.42 3.90
N ASP A 171 30.70 22.46 4.55
CA ASP A 171 31.47 23.43 5.34
C ASP A 171 31.39 23.16 6.86
N PHE A 172 31.10 21.93 7.25
CA PHE A 172 31.14 21.51 8.64
C PHE A 172 32.56 21.62 9.21
N ASN A 173 32.71 22.20 10.40
CA ASN A 173 33.97 22.26 11.13
C ASN A 173 33.85 21.57 12.50
N PRO A 174 34.58 20.47 12.77
CA PRO A 174 34.52 19.76 14.06
C PRO A 174 34.97 20.60 15.26
N ASP A 175 35.80 21.62 15.02
CA ASP A 175 36.42 22.44 16.08
C ASP A 175 35.55 23.66 16.45
N ASN A 176 34.43 23.87 15.75
CA ASN A 176 33.49 24.94 16.08
C ASN A 176 32.68 24.60 17.34
N VAL A 177 32.36 25.65 18.11
CA VAL A 177 31.32 25.60 19.14
C VAL A 177 29.98 25.92 18.48
N TYR A 178 29.22 24.88 18.18
CA TYR A 178 27.85 25.04 17.73
C TYR A 178 26.89 25.12 18.92
N SER A 179 25.72 25.72 18.69
CA SER A 179 24.64 25.83 19.66
C SER A 179 23.46 24.91 19.32
N GLU A 180 22.62 24.64 20.31
CA GLU A 180 21.33 23.97 20.10
C GLU A 180 20.44 24.74 19.11
N LEU A 181 20.56 26.07 19.08
CA LEU A 181 19.85 26.90 18.11
C LEU A 181 20.33 26.64 16.67
N ASP A 182 21.63 26.45 16.44
CA ASP A 182 22.16 26.07 15.13
C ASP A 182 21.60 24.71 14.67
N LYS A 183 21.48 23.76 15.61
CA LYS A 183 20.89 22.45 15.36
C LYS A 183 19.41 22.58 14.96
N GLU A 184 18.63 23.36 15.70
CA GLU A 184 17.20 23.59 15.41
C GLU A 184 16.97 24.18 14.02
N PHE A 185 17.83 25.10 13.57
CA PHE A 185 17.75 25.64 12.20
C PHE A 185 17.96 24.55 11.14
N LEU A 186 18.92 23.64 11.35
CA LEU A 186 19.20 22.53 10.43
C LEU A 186 18.08 21.49 10.44
N ILE A 187 17.54 21.15 11.61
CA ILE A 187 16.37 20.28 11.75
C ILE A 187 15.18 20.87 10.99
N SER A 188 14.91 22.16 11.18
CA SER A 188 13.84 22.88 10.48
C SER A 188 14.02 22.85 8.96
N GLU A 189 15.25 23.05 8.47
CA GLU A 189 15.58 22.93 7.05
C GLU A 189 15.32 21.52 6.51
N LEU A 190 15.72 20.48 7.26
CA LEU A 190 15.52 19.09 6.89
C LEU A 190 14.03 18.73 6.84
N LYS A 191 13.26 19.10 7.87
CA LYS A 191 11.80 18.91 7.91
C LYS A 191 11.12 19.57 6.71
N GLN A 192 11.48 20.81 6.38
CA GLN A 192 10.94 21.50 5.20
C GLN A 192 11.26 20.76 3.90
N LYS A 193 12.47 20.22 3.75
CA LYS A 193 12.87 19.43 2.57
C LYS A 193 12.05 18.13 2.46
N ARG A 194 11.83 17.43 3.56
CA ARG A 194 10.96 16.23 3.62
C ARG A 194 9.52 16.58 3.27
N LYS A 195 8.97 17.64 3.88
CA LYS A 195 7.61 18.13 3.65
C LYS A 195 7.38 18.52 2.19
N ARG A 196 8.33 19.20 1.56
CA ARG A 196 8.27 19.50 0.11
C ARG A 196 8.18 18.24 -0.74
N THR A 197 8.94 17.20 -0.39
CA THR A 197 8.89 15.91 -1.10
C THR A 197 7.52 15.25 -0.97
N VAL A 198 6.95 15.23 0.25
CA VAL A 198 5.60 14.70 0.50
C VAL A 198 4.54 15.50 -0.24
N GLN A 199 4.60 16.83 -0.21
CA GLN A 199 3.69 17.69 -0.96
C GLN A 199 3.79 17.47 -2.47
N ASN A 200 5.00 17.31 -3.00
CA ASN A 200 5.21 16.98 -4.41
C ASN A 200 4.61 15.61 -4.76
N PHE A 201 4.67 14.64 -3.85
CA PHE A 201 4.05 13.34 -4.04
C PHE A 201 2.52 13.42 -4.02
N GLU A 202 1.91 14.13 -3.06
CA GLU A 202 0.46 14.32 -2.97
C GLU A 202 -0.11 15.09 -4.17
N ASN A 203 0.65 16.07 -4.66
CA ASN A 203 0.28 16.84 -5.85
C ASN A 203 0.62 16.10 -7.17
N SER A 204 1.35 14.99 -7.09
CA SER A 204 1.64 14.16 -8.25
C SER A 204 0.38 13.39 -8.66
N LYS A 205 0.39 12.87 -9.89
CA LYS A 205 -0.67 11.97 -10.36
C LYS A 205 -0.41 10.51 -10.01
N PHE A 206 0.59 10.21 -9.19
CA PHE A 206 0.96 8.83 -8.89
C PHE A 206 -0.18 8.17 -8.12
N GLU A 207 -0.67 7.06 -8.64
CA GLU A 207 -1.53 6.17 -7.88
C GLU A 207 -0.66 5.40 -6.90
N TYR A 208 -1.11 5.25 -5.66
CA TYR A 208 -0.38 4.44 -4.69
C TYR A 208 -1.26 3.45 -3.95
N PHE A 209 -0.65 2.35 -3.56
CA PHE A 209 -1.21 1.32 -2.69
C PHE A 209 -0.29 1.17 -1.48
N VAL A 210 -0.86 0.94 -0.30
CA VAL A 210 -0.08 0.66 0.92
C VAL A 210 0.00 -0.85 1.10
N LYS A 211 1.23 -1.36 1.23
CA LYS A 211 1.51 -2.76 1.53
C LYS A 211 1.28 -3.03 3.01
N GLU A 212 0.40 -3.98 3.32
CA GLU A 212 0.06 -4.38 4.67
C GLU A 212 -0.01 -5.91 4.76
N SER A 213 0.44 -6.50 5.88
CA SER A 213 0.24 -7.94 6.12
C SER A 213 -1.13 -8.16 6.73
N TYR A 214 -1.87 -9.17 6.27
CA TYR A 214 -3.15 -9.56 6.86
C TYR A 214 -3.05 -9.75 8.39
N ASN A 215 -1.95 -10.33 8.85
CA ASN A 215 -1.72 -10.62 10.27
C ASN A 215 -1.55 -9.37 11.14
N ASN A 216 -1.16 -8.25 10.53
CA ASN A 216 -0.93 -6.98 11.23
C ASN A 216 -2.14 -6.04 11.17
N VAL A 217 -3.19 -6.43 10.44
CA VAL A 217 -4.43 -5.66 10.42
C VAL A 217 -5.15 -5.89 11.74
N ASP A 218 -5.21 -4.87 12.58
CA ASP A 218 -5.99 -4.90 13.82
C ASP A 218 -7.49 -4.92 13.46
N PHE A 219 -8.05 -6.12 13.45
CA PHE A 219 -9.47 -6.38 13.29
C PHE A 219 -10.26 -6.16 14.61
N ASN A 220 -9.68 -5.63 15.68
CA ASN A 220 -10.36 -5.50 16.97
C ASN A 220 -10.85 -4.08 17.29
N LYS A 221 -10.68 -3.10 16.38
CA LYS A 221 -11.23 -1.73 16.52
C LYS A 221 -12.57 -1.53 15.80
N PHE A 222 -13.44 -2.55 15.79
CA PHE A 222 -14.75 -2.50 15.14
C PHE A 222 -15.88 -2.14 16.11
N GLU A 223 -15.89 -0.89 16.57
CA GLU A 223 -17.16 -0.24 16.89
C GLU A 223 -17.75 0.29 15.58
N ASP A 224 -18.47 -0.56 14.85
CA ASP A 224 -19.51 -0.07 13.97
C ASP A 224 -20.78 -0.86 14.27
N ASP A 225 -21.68 -0.16 14.96
CA ASP A 225 -23.02 -0.53 15.38
C ASP A 225 -23.92 -0.88 14.19
N SER A 226 -23.65 -1.99 13.55
CA SER A 226 -24.61 -2.65 12.66
C SER A 226 -24.74 -4.13 13.00
N VAL A 227 -24.90 -4.37 14.31
CA VAL A 227 -25.83 -5.37 14.79
C VAL A 227 -27.19 -5.02 14.20
N TYR A 228 -27.56 -5.62 13.06
CA TYR A 228 -28.98 -5.84 12.82
C TYR A 228 -29.45 -6.81 13.89
N LYS A 229 -29.94 -6.24 15.00
CA LYS A 229 -30.77 -6.92 15.97
C LYS A 229 -32.02 -7.37 15.21
N PHE A 230 -32.06 -8.63 14.78
CA PHE A 230 -33.33 -9.34 14.90
C PHE A 230 -33.47 -9.66 16.39
N ASP A 231 -34.55 -9.17 16.97
CA ASP A 231 -34.80 -9.17 18.40
C ASP A 231 -34.55 -10.53 19.06
N LYS A 232 -33.90 -10.46 20.22
CA LYS A 232 -33.91 -11.42 21.34
C LYS A 232 -33.83 -12.90 20.96
N ASP A 233 -32.60 -13.42 20.91
CA ASP A 233 -32.11 -14.47 21.81
C ASP A 233 -30.68 -14.85 21.39
N ILE A 234 -29.86 -15.19 22.37
CA ILE A 234 -28.42 -15.41 22.30
C ILE A 234 -28.05 -16.40 21.18
N VAL A 235 -27.06 -16.06 20.33
CA VAL A 235 -26.12 -17.05 19.77
C VAL A 235 -24.71 -16.45 19.69
N ILE A 236 -23.79 -17.06 20.42
CA ILE A 236 -22.34 -16.94 20.23
C ILE A 236 -22.02 -17.64 18.91
N SER A 237 -21.58 -16.92 17.88
CA SER A 237 -21.09 -17.55 16.65
C SER A 237 -19.60 -17.85 16.80
N GLU A 238 -19.27 -19.14 16.89
CA GLU A 238 -17.89 -19.65 16.76
C GLU A 238 -17.53 -19.96 15.29
N LYS A 239 -18.31 -19.46 14.31
CA LYS A 239 -18.13 -19.80 12.90
C LYS A 239 -17.42 -18.69 12.14
N ILE A 240 -16.24 -19.03 11.62
CA ILE A 240 -15.38 -18.25 10.70
C ILE A 240 -16.10 -17.80 9.40
N GLU A 241 -17.34 -18.28 9.17
CA GLU A 241 -18.14 -18.04 7.97
C GLU A 241 -19.00 -16.77 8.06
N ASP A 242 -19.06 -16.11 9.22
CA ASP A 242 -19.80 -14.85 9.38
C ASP A 242 -18.88 -13.65 9.12
N GLN A 243 -18.80 -13.30 7.84
CA GLN A 243 -18.28 -12.03 7.30
C GLN A 243 -16.78 -11.80 7.52
N ALA A 244 -15.98 -11.97 6.46
CA ALA A 244 -14.66 -11.35 6.39
C ALA A 244 -14.81 -9.82 6.31
N LEU A 245 -15.04 -9.19 7.46
CA LEU A 245 -15.08 -7.74 7.62
C LEU A 245 -13.66 -7.20 7.49
N LEU A 246 -13.21 -6.99 6.25
CA LEU A 246 -12.03 -6.16 6.04
C LEU A 246 -12.39 -4.71 6.48
N PRO A 247 -11.59 -4.09 7.35
CA PRO A 247 -11.85 -2.73 7.85
C PRO A 247 -12.05 -1.76 6.70
N LYS A 248 -12.84 -0.71 6.91
CA LYS A 248 -12.90 0.45 6.01
C LYS A 248 -11.60 1.26 6.15
N ILE A 249 -10.51 0.76 5.58
CA ILE A 249 -9.25 1.51 5.49
C ILE A 249 -9.42 2.48 4.31
N LYS A 250 -9.28 3.78 4.58
CA LYS A 250 -9.46 4.86 3.60
C LYS A 250 -8.53 4.77 2.37
N ASN A 251 -7.52 3.92 2.42
CA ASN A 251 -6.46 3.85 1.42
C ASN A 251 -6.57 2.58 0.57
N ASN A 252 -6.15 2.69 -0.68
CA ASN A 252 -5.93 1.56 -1.57
C ASN A 252 -4.91 0.61 -0.92
N LEU A 253 -5.30 -0.63 -0.64
CA LEU A 253 -4.44 -1.62 0.03
C LEU A 253 -3.98 -2.73 -0.89
N TYR A 254 -2.77 -3.18 -0.59
CA TYR A 254 -2.18 -4.39 -1.10
C TYR A 254 -1.89 -5.31 0.10
N LEU A 255 -2.61 -6.43 0.20
CA LEU A 255 -2.47 -7.35 1.32
C LEU A 255 -1.52 -8.51 0.99
N THR A 256 -0.61 -8.79 1.92
CA THR A 256 0.22 -9.99 1.93
C THR A 256 -0.21 -10.96 3.03
N ASP A 257 0.33 -12.18 3.00
CA ASP A 257 0.13 -13.23 4.02
C ASP A 257 -1.34 -13.59 4.26
N PHE A 258 -2.16 -13.44 3.22
CA PHE A 258 -3.58 -13.71 3.31
C PHE A 258 -3.81 -15.25 3.37
N PRO A 259 -4.70 -15.75 4.25
CA PRO A 259 -4.90 -17.19 4.39
C PRO A 259 -5.41 -17.86 3.11
N GLU A 260 -4.76 -18.95 2.68
CA GLU A 260 -5.07 -19.66 1.43
C GLU A 260 -6.55 -20.10 1.33
N LYS A 261 -7.13 -20.57 2.44
CA LYS A 261 -8.55 -20.95 2.50
C LYS A 261 -9.48 -19.78 2.15
N ILE A 262 -9.17 -18.59 2.64
CA ILE A 262 -9.97 -17.38 2.40
C ILE A 262 -9.78 -16.91 0.94
N ILE A 263 -8.57 -17.03 0.38
CA ILE A 263 -8.31 -16.76 -1.05
C ILE A 263 -9.18 -17.66 -1.93
N GLU A 264 -9.26 -18.96 -1.60
CA GLU A 264 -10.09 -19.91 -2.34
C GLU A 264 -11.58 -19.53 -2.28
N ASP A 265 -12.08 -19.17 -1.10
CA ASP A 265 -13.47 -18.76 -0.92
C ASP A 265 -13.79 -17.43 -1.62
N LEU A 266 -12.86 -16.46 -1.63
CA LEU A 266 -12.97 -15.23 -2.42
C LEU A 266 -12.99 -15.52 -3.93
N SER A 267 -12.17 -16.46 -4.41
CA SER A 267 -12.16 -16.86 -5.83
C SER A 267 -13.48 -17.50 -6.26
N LYS A 268 -14.25 -18.04 -5.32
CA LYS A 268 -15.57 -18.64 -5.52
C LYS A 268 -16.71 -17.66 -5.20
N SER A 269 -16.40 -16.39 -4.91
CA SER A 269 -17.35 -15.34 -4.53
C SER A 269 -18.22 -15.73 -3.32
N LYS A 270 -17.69 -16.52 -2.38
CA LYS A 270 -18.43 -17.01 -1.19
C LYS A 270 -18.41 -16.06 -0.01
N LEU A 271 -17.49 -15.12 0.00
CA LEU A 271 -17.31 -14.13 1.06
C LEU A 271 -17.78 -12.77 0.57
N LYS A 272 -18.35 -11.92 1.42
CA LYS A 272 -18.71 -10.54 1.04
C LYS A 272 -17.62 -9.57 1.47
N LEU A 273 -17.40 -8.52 0.67
CA LEU A 273 -16.44 -7.45 0.95
C LEU A 273 -17.15 -6.10 1.10
N LYS A 274 -16.59 -5.19 1.91
CA LYS A 274 -17.07 -3.81 2.06
C LYS A 274 -16.21 -2.78 1.28
N ARG A 275 -15.37 -3.21 0.32
CA ARG A 275 -14.35 -2.36 -0.34
C ARG A 275 -14.37 -2.43 -1.86
N GLU A 276 -14.33 -1.29 -2.52
CA GLU A 276 -14.35 -1.18 -3.98
C GLU A 276 -13.22 -1.97 -4.67
N ILE A 277 -11.97 -1.88 -4.17
CA ILE A 277 -10.82 -2.63 -4.72
C ILE A 277 -9.96 -3.26 -3.61
N LEU A 278 -9.55 -4.51 -3.82
CA LEU A 278 -8.64 -5.25 -2.97
C LEU A 278 -7.54 -5.93 -3.81
N LEU A 279 -6.28 -5.56 -3.60
CA LEU A 279 -5.13 -6.26 -4.21
C LEU A 279 -4.61 -7.31 -3.23
N LEU A 280 -4.56 -8.57 -3.66
CA LEU A 280 -4.16 -9.72 -2.85
C LEU A 280 -2.94 -10.41 -3.45
N GLU A 281 -1.81 -10.34 -2.74
CA GLU A 281 -0.65 -11.18 -3.03
C GLU A 281 -0.95 -12.63 -2.63
N ASN A 282 -0.76 -13.56 -3.54
CA ASN A 282 -0.94 -14.98 -3.28
C ASN A 282 -0.15 -15.84 -4.28
N ASN A 283 -0.04 -17.15 -3.99
CA ASN A 283 0.67 -18.12 -4.82
C ASN A 283 -0.25 -18.92 -5.78
N GLN A 284 -1.57 -18.81 -5.65
CA GLN A 284 -2.54 -19.67 -6.35
C GLN A 284 -3.07 -19.03 -7.64
N PHE A 285 -3.64 -17.83 -7.53
CA PHE A 285 -4.36 -17.13 -8.59
C PHE A 285 -3.66 -15.83 -9.03
N HIS A 286 -3.81 -15.50 -10.32
CA HIS A 286 -3.62 -14.16 -10.86
C HIS A 286 -4.87 -13.72 -11.63
N GLY A 287 -5.04 -12.42 -11.82
CA GLY A 287 -6.17 -11.83 -12.55
C GLY A 287 -7.14 -11.12 -11.61
N TYR A 288 -8.44 -11.21 -11.87
CA TYR A 288 -9.45 -10.50 -11.10
C TYR A 288 -10.80 -11.23 -11.05
N THR A 289 -11.57 -10.97 -9.99
CA THR A 289 -12.97 -11.38 -9.89
C THR A 289 -13.81 -10.26 -9.30
N TYR A 290 -15.11 -10.30 -9.57
CA TYR A 290 -16.08 -9.46 -8.89
C TYR A 290 -16.74 -10.22 -7.73
N ASN A 291 -17.05 -9.45 -6.71
CA ASN A 291 -17.69 -9.89 -5.48
C ASN A 291 -18.68 -8.82 -5.04
N GLU A 292 -19.92 -8.96 -5.51
CA GLU A 292 -20.93 -7.91 -5.46
C GLU A 292 -20.40 -6.62 -6.13
N ASN A 293 -20.34 -5.51 -5.39
CA ASN A 293 -19.83 -4.23 -5.91
C ASN A 293 -18.30 -4.15 -5.90
N ASN A 294 -17.60 -5.14 -5.36
CA ASN A 294 -16.17 -5.08 -5.08
C ASN A 294 -15.36 -5.82 -6.14
N THR A 295 -14.17 -5.30 -6.42
CA THR A 295 -13.18 -5.95 -7.30
C THR A 295 -12.05 -6.54 -6.45
N VAL A 296 -11.81 -7.84 -6.62
CA VAL A 296 -10.65 -8.53 -6.03
C VAL A 296 -9.65 -8.82 -7.12
N ILE A 297 -8.42 -8.33 -6.93
CA ILE A 297 -7.31 -8.50 -7.86
C ILE A 297 -6.31 -9.45 -7.23
N PHE A 298 -6.05 -10.58 -7.89
CA PHE A 298 -5.08 -11.58 -7.46
C PHE A 298 -3.73 -11.34 -8.14
N ILE A 299 -2.66 -11.32 -7.36
CA ILE A 299 -1.30 -10.99 -7.82
C ILE A 299 -0.34 -12.10 -7.39
N GLY A 300 0.48 -12.60 -8.33
CA GLY A 300 1.58 -13.54 -8.06
C GLY A 300 1.30 -15.02 -8.31
N GLY A 301 0.04 -15.44 -8.40
CA GLY A 301 -0.31 -16.85 -8.55
C GLY A 301 -0.13 -17.44 -9.95
N LYS A 302 -0.21 -18.78 -10.04
CA LYS A 302 0.03 -19.53 -11.29
C LYS A 302 -1.22 -19.70 -12.15
N THR A 303 -2.40 -19.71 -11.54
CA THR A 303 -3.67 -20.02 -12.19
C THR A 303 -4.42 -18.74 -12.54
N GLY A 304 -4.77 -18.56 -13.82
CA GLY A 304 -5.55 -17.41 -14.25
C GLY A 304 -7.00 -17.49 -13.76
N LYS A 305 -7.45 -16.43 -13.08
CA LYS A 305 -8.83 -16.24 -12.62
C LYS A 305 -9.34 -14.92 -13.17
N TYR A 306 -10.30 -15.00 -14.08
CA TYR A 306 -10.87 -13.82 -14.74
C TYR A 306 -12.39 -13.90 -14.67
N TYR A 307 -13.04 -12.82 -14.24
CA TYR A 307 -14.50 -12.74 -14.28
C TYR A 307 -15.02 -12.76 -15.72
N PHE A 308 -14.40 -11.96 -16.59
CA PHE A 308 -14.64 -12.01 -18.04
C PHE A 308 -13.45 -12.68 -18.72
N ASN A 309 -13.66 -13.90 -19.23
CA ASN A 309 -12.60 -14.72 -19.82
C ASN A 309 -11.90 -14.08 -21.04
N ASP A 310 -12.61 -13.21 -21.75
CA ASP A 310 -12.10 -12.50 -22.93
C ASP A 310 -11.16 -11.34 -22.58
N TYR A 311 -11.11 -10.93 -21.30
CA TYR A 311 -10.29 -9.81 -20.81
C TYR A 311 -9.30 -10.32 -19.76
N LYS A 312 -8.11 -10.72 -20.21
CA LYS A 312 -7.03 -11.22 -19.34
C LYS A 312 -6.21 -10.04 -18.82
N ILE A 313 -6.71 -9.39 -17.77
CA ILE A 313 -6.06 -8.23 -17.15
C ILE A 313 -5.30 -8.70 -15.91
N ASP A 314 -3.98 -8.58 -15.96
CA ASP A 314 -3.06 -8.98 -14.89
C ASP A 314 -2.40 -7.74 -14.28
N VAL A 315 -2.40 -7.62 -12.96
CA VAL A 315 -1.53 -6.66 -12.26
C VAL A 315 -0.21 -7.35 -11.92
N VAL A 316 0.90 -6.81 -12.42
CA VAL A 316 2.24 -7.40 -12.30
C VAL A 316 3.10 -6.53 -11.40
N LEU A 317 3.53 -7.12 -10.28
CA LEU A 317 4.44 -6.48 -9.33
C LEU A 317 5.86 -6.40 -9.91
N ARG A 318 6.46 -5.21 -9.86
CA ARG A 318 7.84 -4.96 -10.29
C ARG A 318 8.59 -4.21 -9.18
N LYS A 319 9.56 -4.87 -8.57
CA LYS A 319 10.51 -4.22 -7.65
C LYS A 319 11.44 -3.34 -8.45
N VAL A 320 11.54 -2.07 -8.08
CA VAL A 320 12.37 -1.08 -8.78
C VAL A 320 13.04 -0.13 -7.81
N ASN A 321 14.21 0.37 -8.19
CA ASN A 321 14.75 1.57 -7.57
C ASN A 321 13.97 2.79 -8.05
N VAL A 322 13.92 3.84 -7.22
CA VAL A 322 13.11 5.02 -7.51
C VAL A 322 13.46 5.66 -8.86
N SER A 323 14.73 5.82 -9.18
CA SER A 323 15.20 6.40 -10.46
C SER A 323 14.85 5.58 -11.69
N GLU A 324 14.59 4.28 -11.53
CA GLU A 324 14.18 3.42 -12.65
C GLU A 324 12.77 3.76 -13.11
N LEU A 325 11.91 4.33 -12.24
CA LEU A 325 10.55 4.73 -12.60
C LEU A 325 10.54 5.60 -13.88
N LEU A 326 11.45 6.56 -14.00
CA LEU A 326 11.55 7.45 -15.17
C LEU A 326 11.80 6.68 -16.49
N LYS A 327 12.47 5.54 -16.41
CA LYS A 327 12.81 4.66 -17.55
C LYS A 327 11.69 3.68 -17.85
N THR A 328 10.79 3.42 -16.90
CA THR A 328 9.66 2.52 -17.12
C THR A 328 8.58 3.18 -17.96
N ASN A 329 7.85 2.37 -18.72
CA ASN A 329 6.63 2.77 -19.42
C ASN A 329 5.45 2.05 -18.78
N SER A 330 4.43 2.81 -18.42
CA SER A 330 3.12 2.31 -18.01
C SER A 330 2.07 3.30 -18.53
N ASP A 331 1.13 2.74 -19.28
CA ASP A 331 0.08 3.49 -19.97
C ASP A 331 -1.22 3.55 -19.18
N TYR A 332 -1.29 2.80 -18.07
CA TYR A 332 -2.48 2.57 -17.27
C TYR A 332 -2.17 2.64 -15.78
N TYR A 333 -3.10 3.17 -15.00
CA TYR A 333 -3.23 2.92 -13.57
C TYR A 333 -3.94 1.59 -13.33
N VAL A 334 -3.82 1.04 -12.12
CA VAL A 334 -4.64 -0.09 -11.69
C VAL A 334 -6.10 0.34 -11.61
N SER A 335 -6.39 1.53 -11.07
CA SER A 335 -7.74 2.08 -11.00
C SER A 335 -8.43 2.25 -12.34
N ASP A 336 -7.71 2.50 -13.44
CA ASP A 336 -8.33 2.70 -14.75
C ASP A 336 -9.23 1.52 -15.16
N PHE A 337 -8.89 0.30 -14.72
CA PHE A 337 -9.62 -0.93 -15.07
C PHE A 337 -10.62 -1.39 -14.01
N PHE A 338 -10.63 -0.83 -12.81
CA PHE A 338 -11.31 -1.47 -11.68
C PHE A 338 -12.11 -0.52 -10.78
N TYR A 339 -12.08 0.79 -11.06
CA TYR A 339 -12.89 1.84 -10.43
C TYR A 339 -14.15 2.19 -11.21
#